data_AF-A0A6A3ULH3-F1
#
_entry.id   AF-A0A6A3ULH3-F1
#
_cell.length_a   1.000
_cell.length_b   1.000
_cell.length_c   1.000
_cell.angle_alpha   90.00
_cell.angle_beta   90.00
_cell.angle_gamma   90.00
#
_symmetry.space_group_name_H-M   'P 1'
#
loop_
_entity.id
_entity.type
_entity.pdbx_description
1 polymer ?
#
loop_
_entity_poly.entity_id
_entity_poly.type
_entity_poly.pdbx_seq_one_letter_code
_entity_poly.pdbx_strand_id
1 'polypeptide(L)'
;MGVTGLGLAHDTEVVDLTGEDGGSVIKEPSTCPVCLDNAVGPVTPLSCRHAMCGECISEYVAHALIEEEPPKCPLCRVEIRL
;
A
#
# COMPACT_ATOMS: atom_id res chain seq x y z
N MET A 1 -1.03 -52.26 -36.88
CA MET A 1 0.33 -52.40 -37.46
C MET A 1 0.67 -51.10 -38.16
N GLY A 2 1.72 -50.38 -37.73
CA GLY A 2 2.30 -49.17 -38.38
C GLY A 2 1.41 -47.92 -38.33
N VAL A 3 1.88 -46.69 -38.14
CA VAL A 3 3.16 -46.06 -38.46
C VAL A 3 3.31 -44.75 -37.65
N THR A 4 4.56 -44.41 -37.37
CA THR A 4 5.15 -43.28 -36.65
C THR A 4 5.08 -41.91 -37.36
N GLY A 5 5.16 -40.81 -36.60
CA GLY A 5 5.55 -39.46 -37.05
C GLY A 5 5.03 -38.40 -36.07
N LEU A 6 5.79 -37.95 -35.07
CA LEU A 6 6.86 -36.93 -35.08
C LEU A 6 6.42 -35.57 -35.65
N GLY A 7 6.35 -34.57 -34.78
CA GLY A 7 6.07 -33.16 -35.07
C GLY A 7 5.56 -32.44 -33.82
N LEU A 8 6.37 -32.26 -32.76
CA LEU A 8 7.26 -31.10 -32.56
C LEU A 8 6.56 -29.76 -32.81
N ALA A 9 5.92 -29.23 -31.77
CA ALA A 9 5.93 -27.81 -31.39
C ALA A 9 5.39 -27.70 -29.96
N HIS A 10 6.16 -28.21 -28.99
CA HIS A 10 6.02 -27.68 -27.63
C HIS A 10 6.72 -26.33 -27.71
N ASP A 11 5.93 -25.28 -27.91
CA ASP A 11 6.35 -23.91 -27.71
C ASP A 11 6.66 -23.75 -26.23
N THR A 12 7.89 -24.13 -25.88
CA THR A 12 8.48 -23.87 -24.58
C THR A 12 8.91 -22.43 -24.62
N GLU A 13 8.02 -21.57 -24.17
CA GLU A 13 8.39 -20.24 -23.71
C GLU A 13 9.18 -20.44 -22.40
N VAL A 14 10.50 -20.63 -22.53
CA VAL A 14 11.42 -20.46 -21.42
C VAL A 14 11.38 -18.99 -21.01
N VAL A 15 10.52 -18.68 -20.04
CA VAL A 15 10.63 -17.42 -19.32
C VAL A 15 11.94 -17.48 -18.54
N ASP A 16 12.92 -16.74 -19.04
CA ASP A 16 14.22 -16.52 -18.42
C ASP A 16 13.99 -15.76 -17.12
N LEU A 17 13.84 -16.51 -16.02
CA LEU A 17 13.83 -15.98 -14.67
C LEU A 17 15.27 -15.99 -14.14
N THR A 18 16.12 -15.13 -14.69
CA THR A 18 17.40 -14.79 -14.07
C THR A 18 17.40 -13.35 -13.60
N GLY A 19 17.63 -13.19 -12.31
CA GLY A 19 17.61 -11.93 -11.58
C GLY A 19 17.89 -12.21 -10.12
N GLU A 20 19.12 -12.64 -9.84
CA GLU A 20 19.65 -12.88 -8.51
C GLU A 20 19.77 -11.60 -7.66
N ASP A 21 19.72 -11.83 -6.35
CA ASP A 21 20.18 -11.06 -5.19
C ASP A 21 20.14 -9.51 -5.18
N GLY A 22 19.22 -9.01 -4.36
CA GLY A 22 19.20 -7.62 -3.90
C GLY A 22 18.28 -7.48 -2.70
N GLY A 23 18.62 -8.13 -1.59
CA GLY A 23 17.97 -7.95 -0.29
C GLY A 23 18.18 -6.55 0.27
N SER A 24 17.59 -5.54 -0.37
CA SER A 24 17.31 -4.27 0.25
C SER A 24 15.92 -4.41 0.84
N VAL A 25 15.81 -4.35 2.17
CA VAL A 25 14.54 -4.08 2.83
C VAL A 25 14.15 -2.66 2.41
N ILE A 26 13.62 -2.51 1.20
CA ILE A 26 12.78 -1.38 0.87
C ILE A 26 11.63 -1.48 1.85
N LYS A 27 11.70 -0.70 2.93
CA LYS A 27 10.54 -0.39 3.76
C LYS A 27 9.52 0.07 2.76
N GLU A 28 8.59 -0.81 2.39
CA GLU A 28 7.53 -0.51 1.45
C GLU A 28 7.01 0.86 1.88
N PRO A 29 6.98 1.85 0.98
CA PRO A 29 6.42 3.13 1.34
C PRO A 29 5.00 2.80 1.79
N SER A 30 4.73 2.97 3.08
CA SER A 30 3.41 2.74 3.64
C SER A 30 2.51 3.72 2.91
N THR A 31 1.83 3.26 1.87
CA THR A 31 0.99 4.10 1.05
C THR A 31 -0.12 4.62 1.94
N CYS A 32 -0.42 5.90 1.81
CA CYS A 32 -1.45 6.49 2.63
C CYS A 32 -2.80 5.89 2.22
N PRO A 33 -3.58 5.28 3.13
CA PRO A 33 -4.87 4.71 2.77
C PRO A 33 -5.94 5.78 2.46
N VAL A 34 -5.63 7.06 2.64
CA VAL A 34 -6.53 8.19 2.37
C VAL A 34 -6.29 8.77 0.97
N CYS A 35 -5.06 9.16 0.65
CA CYS A 35 -4.72 9.78 -0.64
C CYS A 35 -4.09 8.80 -1.65
N LEU A 36 -3.78 7.57 -1.22
CA LEU A 36 -3.10 6.54 -2.03
C LEU A 36 -1.70 6.94 -2.54
N ASP A 37 -1.14 8.01 -2.00
CA ASP A 37 0.20 8.49 -2.30
C ASP A 37 1.24 7.97 -1.28
N ASN A 38 2.52 8.23 -1.54
CA ASN A 38 3.65 7.85 -0.70
C ASN A 38 3.58 8.60 0.66
N ALA A 39 3.24 7.88 1.75
CA ALA A 39 3.20 8.52 3.07
C ALA A 39 4.63 8.74 3.61
N VAL A 40 5.23 9.88 3.26
CA VAL A 40 6.46 10.35 3.90
C VAL A 40 6.12 10.75 5.33
N GLY A 41 6.65 10.02 6.32
CA GLY A 41 6.42 10.30 7.74
C GLY A 41 4.97 10.05 8.16
N PRO A 42 4.49 8.79 8.14
CA PRO A 42 3.13 8.48 8.53
C PRO A 42 2.87 8.89 9.99
N VAL A 43 1.75 9.57 10.22
CA VAL A 43 1.27 9.90 11.55
C VAL A 43 0.33 8.81 12.02
N THR A 44 0.54 8.34 13.25
CA THR A 44 -0.30 7.31 13.88
C THR A 44 -0.97 7.87 15.13
N PRO A 45 -2.29 8.16 15.10
CA PRO A 45 -3.02 8.64 16.27
C PRO A 45 -2.87 7.70 17.46
N LEU A 46 -2.79 8.23 18.68
CA LEU A 46 -2.66 7.37 19.86
C LEU A 46 -3.94 6.56 20.13
N SER A 47 -5.10 7.03 19.68
CA SER A 47 -6.39 6.38 19.93
C SER A 47 -6.61 5.07 19.16
N CYS A 48 -6.12 5.00 17.91
CA CYS A 48 -6.47 3.90 16.99
C CYS A 48 -5.29 3.34 16.18
N ARG A 49 -4.13 4.00 16.21
CA ARG A 49 -2.88 3.56 15.57
C ARG A 49 -2.95 3.28 14.07
N HIS A 50 -3.92 3.86 13.36
CA HIS A 50 -3.93 3.79 11.91
C HIS A 50 -2.97 4.83 11.32
N ALA A 51 -2.03 4.37 10.50
CA ALA A 51 -1.04 5.22 9.84
C ALA A 51 -1.65 5.93 8.63
N MET A 52 -1.41 7.24 8.51
CA MET A 52 -1.76 8.02 7.33
C MET A 52 -0.76 9.16 7.11
N CYS A 53 -0.78 9.77 5.94
CA CYS A 53 0.11 10.88 5.61
C CYS A 53 -0.16 12.10 6.53
N GLY A 54 0.90 12.85 6.85
CA GLY A 54 0.80 14.05 7.70
C GLY A 54 -0.15 15.10 7.13
N GLU A 55 -0.16 15.26 5.81
CA GLU A 55 -1.06 16.18 5.11
C GLU A 55 -2.54 15.76 5.30
N CYS A 56 -2.81 14.47 5.11
CA CYS A 56 -4.12 13.86 5.20
C CYS A 56 -4.74 14.01 6.60
N ILE A 57 -3.94 13.75 7.66
CA ILE A 57 -4.41 13.90 9.03
C ILE A 57 -4.60 15.38 9.39
N SER A 58 -3.72 16.27 8.92
CA SER A 58 -3.82 17.70 9.18
C SER A 58 -5.09 18.28 8.57
N GLU A 59 -5.40 17.94 7.33
CA GLU A 59 -6.64 18.36 6.67
C GLU A 59 -7.86 17.83 7.42
N TYR A 60 -7.87 16.55 7.81
CA TYR A 60 -8.99 15.98 8.56
C TYR A 60 -9.24 16.67 9.90
N VAL A 61 -8.15 17.00 10.61
CA VAL A 61 -8.24 17.75 11.88
C VAL A 61 -8.70 19.18 11.63
N ALA A 62 -8.17 19.85 10.61
CA ALA A 62 -8.55 21.22 10.26
C ALA A 62 -10.03 21.32 9.89
N HIS A 63 -10.54 20.39 9.07
CA HIS A 63 -11.95 20.30 8.72
C HIS A 63 -12.84 20.13 9.95
N ALA A 64 -12.50 19.20 10.85
CA ALA A 64 -13.26 18.98 12.07
C ALA A 64 -13.30 20.23 12.97
N LEU A 65 -12.20 20.99 13.05
CA LEU A 65 -12.15 22.25 13.78
C LEU A 65 -13.06 23.33 13.17
N ILE A 66 -13.17 23.40 11.84
CA ILE A 66 -14.07 24.32 11.13
C ILE A 66 -15.54 23.95 11.39
N GLU A 67 -15.83 22.66 11.44
CA GLU A 67 -17.17 22.13 11.71
C GLU A 67 -17.52 22.08 13.21
N GLU A 68 -16.62 22.58 14.07
CA GLU A 68 -16.75 22.57 15.54
C GLU A 68 -17.01 21.16 16.11
N GLU A 69 -16.45 20.14 15.45
CA GLU A 69 -16.61 18.73 15.81
C GLU A 69 -15.28 18.07 16.23
N PRO A 70 -15.31 17.01 17.06
CA PRO A 70 -14.08 16.31 17.42
C PRO A 70 -13.49 15.60 16.20
N PRO A 71 -12.17 15.73 15.93
CA PRO A 71 -11.54 15.09 14.79
C PRO A 71 -11.61 13.57 14.92
N LYS A 72 -12.07 12.88 13.87
CA LYS A 72 -12.24 11.43 13.85
C LYS A 72 -11.32 10.80 12.82
N CYS A 73 -10.80 9.62 13.13
CA CYS A 73 -9.97 8.86 12.21
C CYS A 73 -10.79 8.46 10.97
N PRO A 74 -10.34 8.75 9.74
CA PRO A 74 -11.07 8.39 8.52
C PRO A 74 -11.26 6.86 8.34
N LEU A 75 -10.41 6.06 8.98
CA LEU A 75 -10.39 4.60 8.80
C LEU A 75 -11.29 3.85 9.77
N CYS A 76 -11.47 4.38 10.98
CA CYS A 76 -12.22 3.70 12.06
C CYS A 76 -13.17 4.60 12.84
N ARG A 77 -13.24 5.90 12.51
CA ARG A 77 -14.09 6.93 13.12
C ARG A 77 -13.87 7.19 14.62
N VAL A 78 -12.83 6.61 15.21
CA VAL A 78 -12.40 6.90 16.59
C VAL A 78 -11.85 8.34 16.67
N GLU A 79 -12.20 9.07 17.73
CA GLU A 79 -11.65 10.41 18.02
C GLU A 79 -10.12 10.39 18.03
N ILE A 80 -9.51 11.26 17.23
CA ILE A 80 -8.07 11.42 17.10
C ILE A 80 -7.55 12.18 18.32
N ARG A 81 -6.64 11.53 19.05
CA ARG A 81 -5.77 12.18 20.04
C ARG A 81 -4.34 12.00 19.57
N LEU A 82 -3.66 13.13 19.36
CA LEU A 82 -2.27 13.19 18.91
C LEU A 82 -1.33 13.09 20.11
#